data_AF-A0A8H4F1S7-F1
#
_entry.id   AF-A0A8H4F1S7-F1
#
_cell.length_a   1.000
_cell.length_b   1.000
_cell.length_c   1.000
_cell.angle_alpha   90.00
_cell.angle_beta   90.00
_cell.angle_gamma   90.00
#
_symmetry.space_group_name_H-M   'P 1'
#
loop_
_entity.id
_entity.type
_entity.pdbx_description
1 polymer ?
#
loop_
_entity_poly.entity_id
_entity_poly.type
_entity_poly.pdbx_seq_one_letter_code
_entity_poly.pdbx_strand_id
1 'polypeptide(L)'
;MSSTTNTITKKNIPKDEWEQRLTKVKVNKQDLNQLVMNYLVVEGYKDAAEQFSTESGLAPTVDLQSIQERMDIRHAIQSGDVDTAIDLVNDLNPEILDTNPHLFFHLQQQRLIELIRNGAYQEALEFASEEMAPRGEEHPEFLEELERTMALLAFQDSIDSPVQDLLHPGQRQKTASELNAAILMSQSQEKDPKLPNLLKMLAWSQEQLDERMTYPKIENWVKADLVVRDENGNSLDEDVAMS
;
A
#
# COMPACT_ATOMS: atom_id res chain seq x y z
N MET A 1 -20.12 26.04 42.79
CA MET A 1 -19.26 26.27 41.61
C MET A 1 -19.78 25.36 40.52
N SER A 2 -20.67 25.89 39.68
CA SER A 2 -21.29 25.12 38.62
C SER A 2 -20.36 25.16 37.41
N SER A 3 -19.75 24.02 37.10
CA SER A 3 -18.93 23.83 35.91
C SER A 3 -19.84 23.91 34.68
N THR A 4 -19.82 25.04 33.98
CA THR A 4 -20.45 25.17 32.68
C THR A 4 -19.63 24.39 31.66
N THR A 5 -19.97 23.12 31.45
CA THR A 5 -19.54 22.37 30.27
C THR A 5 -20.13 23.07 29.05
N ASN A 6 -19.27 23.79 28.34
CA ASN A 6 -19.61 24.45 27.08
C ASN A 6 -19.80 23.34 26.04
N THR A 7 -21.02 22.81 25.91
CA THR A 7 -21.39 21.85 24.87
C THR A 7 -21.28 22.55 23.53
N ILE A 8 -20.16 22.33 22.83
CA ILE A 8 -20.01 22.74 21.44
C ILE A 8 -21.07 21.99 20.66
N THR A 9 -22.15 22.68 20.31
CA THR A 9 -23.21 22.14 19.47
C THR A 9 -22.61 21.92 18.08
N LYS A 10 -22.33 20.66 17.73
CA LYS A 10 -21.83 20.29 16.40
C LYS A 10 -22.84 20.76 15.36
N LYS A 11 -22.34 21.40 14.30
CA LYS A 11 -23.21 21.82 13.19
C LYS A 11 -23.77 20.56 12.53
N ASN A 12 -25.09 20.44 12.45
CA ASN A 12 -25.73 19.31 11.75
C ASN A 12 -25.99 19.68 10.28
N ILE A 13 -25.55 18.84 9.35
CA ILE A 13 -25.88 18.95 7.92
C ILE A 13 -26.70 17.72 7.50
N PRO A 14 -27.96 17.89 7.10
CA PRO A 14 -28.80 16.77 6.69
C PRO A 14 -28.34 16.17 5.35
N LYS A 15 -28.68 14.90 5.14
CA LYS A 15 -28.28 14.10 3.95
C LYS A 15 -28.67 14.76 2.63
N ASP A 16 -29.91 15.22 2.50
CA ASP A 16 -30.40 15.89 1.30
C ASP A 16 -29.59 17.14 0.94
N GLU A 17 -29.21 17.93 1.95
CA GLU A 17 -28.38 19.13 1.73
C GLU A 17 -26.97 18.75 1.28
N TRP A 18 -26.40 17.69 1.85
CA TRP A 18 -25.10 17.17 1.47
C TRP A 18 -25.09 16.63 0.04
N GLU A 19 -26.09 15.85 -0.34
CA GLU A 19 -26.25 15.32 -1.70
C GLU A 19 -26.45 16.43 -2.74
N GLN A 20 -27.20 17.48 -2.41
CA GLN A 20 -27.33 18.66 -3.25
C GLN A 20 -26.00 19.40 -3.43
N ARG A 21 -25.16 19.45 -2.39
CA ARG A 21 -23.81 20.03 -2.48
C ARG A 21 -22.91 19.17 -3.35
N LEU A 22 -22.93 17.84 -3.19
CA LEU A 22 -22.17 16.91 -4.03
C LEU A 22 -22.56 17.00 -5.49
N THR A 23 -23.85 17.09 -5.80
CA THR A 23 -24.35 17.21 -7.19
C THR A 23 -23.88 18.48 -7.89
N LYS A 24 -23.56 19.55 -7.12
CA LYS A 24 -23.01 20.80 -7.67
C LYS A 24 -21.53 20.69 -8.03
N VAL A 25 -20.82 19.71 -7.46
CA VAL A 25 -19.40 19.47 -7.77
C VAL A 25 -19.32 18.80 -9.14
N LYS A 26 -18.82 19.53 -10.13
CA LYS A 26 -18.59 18.98 -11.46
C LYS A 26 -17.20 18.36 -11.51
N VAL A 27 -17.14 17.05 -11.70
CA VAL A 27 -15.89 16.33 -11.94
C VAL A 27 -15.81 16.02 -13.43
N ASN A 28 -14.70 16.38 -14.08
CA ASN A 28 -14.48 16.07 -15.48
C ASN A 28 -14.18 14.57 -15.64
N LYS A 29 -14.85 13.92 -16.60
CA LYS A 29 -14.61 12.51 -16.93
C LYS A 29 -13.16 12.26 -17.35
N GLN A 30 -12.52 13.21 -18.03
CA GLN A 30 -11.11 13.08 -18.41
C GLN A 30 -10.18 13.04 -17.19
N ASP A 31 -10.45 13.86 -16.17
CA ASP A 31 -9.64 13.88 -14.94
C ASP A 31 -9.80 12.56 -14.17
N LEU A 32 -11.03 12.01 -14.12
CA LEU A 32 -11.28 10.68 -13.55
C LEU A 32 -10.56 9.58 -14.33
N ASN A 33 -10.61 9.62 -15.66
CA ASN A 33 -9.92 8.65 -16.49
C ASN A 33 -8.39 8.75 -16.31
N GLN A 34 -7.83 9.96 -16.19
CA GLN A 34 -6.41 10.16 -15.93
C GLN A 34 -6.01 9.61 -14.55
N LEU A 35 -6.89 9.73 -13.56
CA LEU A 35 -6.68 9.20 -12.22
C LEU A 35 -6.64 7.66 -12.22
N VAL A 36 -7.57 7.03 -12.94
CA VAL A 36 -7.59 5.57 -13.13
C VAL A 36 -6.36 5.12 -13.90
N MET A 37 -6.03 5.78 -15.01
CA MET A 37 -4.83 5.46 -15.80
C MET A 37 -3.55 5.56 -14.96
N ASN A 38 -3.39 6.62 -14.16
CA ASN A 38 -2.27 6.77 -13.24
C ASN A 38 -2.18 5.60 -12.25
N TYR A 39 -3.30 5.17 -11.67
CA TYR A 39 -3.31 4.03 -10.76
C TYR A 39 -2.87 2.73 -11.47
N LEU A 40 -3.44 2.43 -12.64
CA LEU A 40 -3.10 1.23 -13.41
C LEU A 40 -1.62 1.20 -13.81
N VAL A 41 -1.08 2.35 -14.21
CA VAL A 41 0.33 2.49 -14.56
C VAL A 41 1.25 2.32 -13.34
N VAL A 42 0.97 3.02 -12.25
CA VAL A 42 1.84 3.03 -11.06
C VAL A 42 1.86 1.66 -10.38
N GLU A 43 0.71 0.98 -10.30
CA GLU A 43 0.61 -0.38 -9.76
C GLU A 43 1.11 -1.48 -10.70
N GLY A 44 1.33 -1.18 -11.98
CA GLY A 44 1.77 -2.19 -12.95
C GLY A 44 0.64 -3.11 -13.40
N TYR A 45 -0.55 -2.59 -13.66
CA TYR A 45 -1.65 -3.35 -14.29
C TYR A 45 -1.65 -3.11 -15.81
N LYS A 46 -0.68 -3.68 -16.53
CA LYS A 46 -0.48 -3.43 -17.97
C LYS A 46 -1.70 -3.75 -18.82
N ASP A 47 -2.22 -4.97 -18.75
CA ASP A 47 -3.35 -5.40 -19.58
C ASP A 47 -4.57 -4.49 -19.38
N ALA A 48 -4.82 -4.10 -18.13
CA ALA A 48 -5.87 -3.17 -17.78
C ALA A 48 -5.56 -1.75 -18.32
N ALA A 49 -4.32 -1.27 -18.22
CA ALA A 49 -3.91 0.02 -18.75
C ALA A 49 -4.05 0.09 -20.28
N GLU A 50 -3.70 -0.98 -21.00
CA GLU A 50 -3.84 -1.07 -22.47
C GLU A 50 -5.31 -1.06 -22.91
N GLN A 51 -6.14 -1.88 -22.28
CA GLN A 51 -7.58 -1.91 -22.55
C GLN A 51 -8.22 -0.56 -22.20
N PHE A 52 -7.87 -0.01 -21.03
CA PHE A 52 -8.38 1.28 -20.58
C PHE A 52 -7.93 2.44 -21.49
N SER A 53 -6.72 2.39 -22.04
CA SER A 53 -6.22 3.37 -23.02
C SER A 53 -7.07 3.35 -24.28
N THR A 54 -7.38 2.15 -24.79
CA THR A 54 -8.21 1.96 -25.98
C THR A 54 -9.63 2.52 -25.79
N GLU A 55 -10.24 2.28 -24.63
CA GLU A 55 -11.60 2.73 -24.34
C GLU A 55 -11.70 4.22 -23.98
N SER A 56 -10.73 4.75 -23.23
CA SER A 56 -10.74 6.13 -22.74
C SER A 56 -10.16 7.13 -23.74
N GLY A 57 -9.38 6.65 -24.72
CA GLY A 57 -8.61 7.49 -25.65
C GLY A 57 -7.42 8.20 -25.01
N LEU A 58 -7.09 7.89 -23.75
CA LEU A 58 -5.92 8.43 -23.06
C LEU A 58 -4.70 7.56 -23.35
N ALA A 59 -3.59 8.19 -23.75
CA ALA A 59 -2.32 7.50 -23.82
C ALA A 59 -1.73 7.32 -22.40
N PRO A 60 -1.09 6.18 -22.10
CA PRO A 60 -0.29 6.03 -20.89
C PRO A 60 0.78 7.11 -20.84
N THR A 61 1.06 7.64 -19.64
CA THR A 61 2.10 8.66 -19.45
C THR A 61 3.52 8.10 -19.56
N VAL A 62 3.65 6.77 -19.58
CA VAL A 62 4.92 6.03 -19.58
C VAL A 62 4.85 4.92 -20.62
N ASP A 63 6.02 4.47 -21.06
CA ASP A 63 6.12 3.39 -22.02
C ASP A 63 5.56 2.08 -21.44
N LEU A 64 4.74 1.37 -22.21
CA LEU A 64 4.14 0.09 -21.80
C LEU A 64 5.20 -0.97 -21.49
N GLN A 65 6.38 -0.86 -22.13
CA GLN A 65 7.51 -1.74 -21.84
C GLN A 65 8.05 -1.54 -20.42
N SER A 66 8.17 -0.29 -19.97
CA SER A 66 8.57 0.02 -18.58
C SER A 66 7.56 -0.49 -17.54
N ILE A 67 6.29 -0.63 -17.91
CA ILE A 67 5.26 -1.24 -17.06
C ILE A 67 5.47 -2.75 -17.00
N GLN A 68 5.77 -3.40 -18.13
CA GLN A 68 6.04 -4.84 -18.18
C GLN A 68 7.26 -5.21 -17.33
N GLU A 69 8.36 -4.49 -17.45
CA GLU A 69 9.57 -4.75 -16.64
C GLU A 69 9.27 -4.69 -15.14
N ARG A 70 8.51 -3.67 -14.70
CA ARG A 70 8.07 -3.55 -13.30
C ARG A 70 7.11 -4.67 -12.89
N MET A 71 6.23 -5.12 -13.78
CA MET A 71 5.35 -6.26 -13.53
C MET A 71 6.13 -7.54 -13.31
N ASP A 72 7.12 -7.82 -14.15
CA ASP A 72 7.92 -9.04 -14.09
C ASP A 72 8.72 -9.08 -12.77
N ILE A 73 9.33 -7.96 -12.39
CA ILE A 73 10.02 -7.79 -11.10
C ILE A 73 9.04 -8.00 -9.92
N ARG A 74 7.86 -7.37 -9.96
CA ARG A 74 6.83 -7.52 -8.92
C ARG A 74 6.37 -8.97 -8.80
N HIS A 75 6.19 -9.66 -9.93
CA HIS A 75 5.77 -11.05 -9.97
C HIS A 75 6.83 -12.00 -9.41
N ALA A 76 8.10 -11.76 -9.70
CA ALA A 76 9.22 -12.51 -9.13
C ALA A 76 9.22 -12.42 -7.59
N ILE A 77 9.14 -11.21 -7.01
CA ILE A 77 9.02 -11.03 -5.55
C ILE A 77 7.76 -11.71 -4.99
N GLN A 78 6.61 -11.53 -5.64
CA GLN A 78 5.34 -12.08 -5.18
C GLN A 78 5.29 -13.61 -5.28
N SER A 79 6.03 -14.24 -6.19
CA SER A 79 6.15 -15.70 -6.29
C SER A 79 7.18 -16.28 -5.32
N GLY A 80 8.03 -15.44 -4.72
CA GLY A 80 9.10 -15.84 -3.82
C GLY A 80 10.45 -16.06 -4.53
N ASP A 81 10.53 -15.76 -5.83
CA ASP A 81 11.78 -15.80 -6.59
C ASP A 81 12.49 -14.44 -6.51
N VAL A 82 13.15 -14.21 -5.39
CA VAL A 82 13.83 -12.93 -5.11
C VAL A 82 15.11 -12.77 -5.92
N ASP A 83 15.80 -13.87 -6.22
CA ASP A 83 17.02 -13.85 -7.03
C ASP A 83 16.74 -13.33 -8.45
N THR A 84 15.70 -13.87 -9.12
CA THR A 84 15.27 -13.34 -10.43
C THR A 84 14.86 -11.87 -10.35
N ALA A 85 14.22 -11.44 -9.26
CA ALA A 85 13.84 -10.04 -9.09
C ALA A 85 15.07 -9.12 -8.98
N ILE A 86 16.12 -9.54 -8.28
CA ILE A 86 17.38 -8.78 -8.16
C ILE A 86 18.07 -8.67 -9.52
N ASP A 87 18.15 -9.78 -10.27
CA ASP A 87 18.74 -9.80 -11.61
C ASP A 87 18.00 -8.84 -12.56
N LEU A 88 16.67 -8.93 -12.60
CA LEU A 88 15.84 -8.04 -13.43
C LEU A 88 16.00 -6.55 -13.06
N VAL A 89 16.15 -6.23 -11.78
CA VAL A 89 16.37 -4.85 -11.32
C VAL A 89 17.75 -4.35 -11.73
N ASN A 90 18.78 -5.19 -11.60
CA ASN A 90 20.14 -4.83 -12.02
C ASN A 90 20.24 -4.64 -13.54
N ASP A 91 19.54 -5.48 -14.31
CA ASP A 91 19.42 -5.33 -15.77
C ASP A 91 18.69 -4.04 -16.15
N LEU A 92 17.66 -3.67 -15.39
CA LEU A 92 16.89 -2.44 -15.61
C LEU A 92 17.70 -1.18 -15.26
N ASN A 93 18.27 -1.15 -14.05
CA ASN A 93 19.14 -0.09 -13.57
C ASN A 93 19.94 -0.56 -12.33
N PRO A 94 21.26 -0.82 -12.47
CA PRO A 94 22.08 -1.32 -11.35
C PRO A 94 22.23 -0.30 -10.22
N GLU A 95 22.09 1.00 -10.51
CA GLU A 95 22.22 2.05 -9.48
C GLU A 95 21.08 2.00 -8.44
N ILE A 96 19.95 1.36 -8.72
CA ILE A 96 18.79 1.30 -7.81
C ILE A 96 19.18 0.63 -6.49
N LEU A 97 19.92 -0.48 -6.56
CA LEU A 97 20.34 -1.23 -5.38
C LEU A 97 21.60 -0.63 -4.75
N ASP A 98 22.53 -0.13 -5.55
CA ASP A 98 23.76 0.50 -5.07
C ASP A 98 23.50 1.78 -4.25
N THR A 99 22.48 2.55 -4.63
CA THR A 99 22.15 3.82 -3.97
C THR A 99 21.16 3.67 -2.82
N ASN A 100 20.62 2.46 -2.59
CA ASN A 100 19.61 2.20 -1.56
C ASN A 100 19.92 0.93 -0.74
N PRO A 101 20.84 1.03 0.25
CA PRO A 101 21.22 -0.09 1.10
C PRO A 101 20.04 -0.71 1.88
N HIS A 102 19.05 0.10 2.27
CA HIS A 102 17.85 -0.40 2.97
C HIS A 102 17.00 -1.31 2.07
N LEU A 103 16.75 -0.90 0.82
CA LEU A 103 16.01 -1.73 -0.14
C LEU A 103 16.75 -3.03 -0.43
N PHE A 104 18.07 -2.93 -0.64
CA PHE A 104 18.90 -4.11 -0.86
C PHE A 104 18.82 -5.07 0.35
N PHE A 105 18.92 -4.54 1.57
CA PHE A 105 18.76 -5.34 2.78
C PHE A 105 17.39 -6.02 2.87
N HIS A 106 16.29 -5.30 2.60
CA HIS A 106 14.94 -5.91 2.63
C HIS A 106 14.75 -6.99 1.56
N LEU A 107 15.38 -6.86 0.39
CA LEU A 107 15.39 -7.93 -0.63
C LEU A 107 16.13 -9.17 -0.12
N GLN A 108 17.32 -8.99 0.47
CA GLN A 108 18.08 -10.10 1.04
C GLN A 108 17.36 -10.74 2.23
N GLN A 109 16.70 -9.94 3.07
CA GLN A 109 15.83 -10.43 4.13
C GLN A 109 14.67 -11.25 3.56
N GLN A 110 14.01 -10.77 2.49
CA GLN A 110 12.96 -11.55 1.82
C GLN A 110 13.50 -12.87 1.29
N ARG A 111 14.69 -12.88 0.68
CA ARG A 111 15.35 -14.09 0.20
C ARG A 111 15.62 -15.08 1.34
N LEU A 112 16.12 -14.59 2.48
CA LEU A 112 16.30 -15.41 3.69
C LEU A 112 14.97 -16.00 4.18
N ILE A 113 13.90 -15.22 4.19
CA ILE A 113 12.56 -15.69 4.56
C ILE A 113 12.09 -16.81 3.62
N GLU A 114 12.36 -16.71 2.32
CA GLU A 114 12.00 -17.76 1.35
C GLU A 114 12.85 -19.03 1.54
N LEU A 115 14.15 -18.91 1.85
CA LEU A 115 14.99 -20.08 2.21
C LEU A 115 14.44 -20.81 3.44
N ILE A 116 14.05 -20.06 4.47
CA ILE A 116 13.45 -20.61 5.70
C ILE A 116 12.10 -21.27 5.37
N ARG A 117 11.27 -20.64 4.53
CA ARG A 117 9.96 -21.18 4.12
C ARG A 117 10.10 -22.49 3.34
N ASN A 118 11.15 -22.63 2.54
CA ASN A 118 11.45 -23.83 1.76
C ASN A 118 12.13 -24.94 2.59
N GLY A 119 12.41 -24.71 3.88
CA GLY A 119 13.09 -25.66 4.75
C GLY A 119 14.59 -25.79 4.51
N ALA A 120 15.18 -24.90 3.72
CA ALA A 120 16.61 -24.86 3.40
C ALA A 120 17.39 -24.19 4.54
N TYR A 121 17.27 -24.70 5.77
CA TYR A 121 17.79 -24.04 6.97
C TYR A 121 19.31 -23.89 7.00
N GLN A 122 20.05 -24.86 6.46
CA GLN A 122 21.51 -24.77 6.40
C GLN A 122 21.95 -23.63 5.46
N GLU A 123 21.36 -23.56 4.27
CA GLU A 123 21.61 -22.48 3.31
C GLU A 123 21.20 -21.11 3.89
N ALA A 124 20.06 -21.05 4.60
CA ALA A 124 19.61 -19.85 5.29
C ALA A 124 20.61 -19.36 6.34
N LEU A 125 21.20 -20.27 7.14
CA LEU A 125 22.22 -19.95 8.14
C LEU A 125 23.52 -19.45 7.51
N GLU A 126 24.00 -20.15 6.46
CA GLU A 126 25.18 -19.76 5.71
C GLU A 126 24.99 -18.36 5.12
N PHE A 127 23.88 -18.14 4.41
CA PHE A 127 23.52 -16.84 3.82
C PHE A 127 23.42 -15.72 4.87
N ALA A 128 22.74 -15.96 6.00
CA ALA A 128 22.64 -14.95 7.05
C ALA A 128 24.01 -14.56 7.62
N SER A 129 24.93 -15.53 7.76
CA SER A 129 26.27 -15.31 8.31
C SER A 129 27.23 -14.63 7.34
N GLU A 130 27.20 -14.99 6.05
CA GLU A 130 28.14 -14.49 5.05
C GLU A 130 27.71 -13.14 4.48
N GLU A 131 26.41 -12.95 4.24
CA GLU A 131 25.90 -11.78 3.51
C GLU A 131 25.22 -10.75 4.41
N MET A 132 24.44 -11.18 5.42
CA MET A 132 23.60 -10.26 6.19
C MET A 132 24.28 -9.76 7.47
N ALA A 133 25.03 -10.63 8.17
CA ALA A 133 25.69 -10.26 9.43
C ALA A 133 26.71 -9.10 9.27
N PRO A 134 27.60 -9.08 8.25
CA PRO A 134 28.52 -7.96 8.07
C PRO A 134 27.80 -6.63 7.84
N ARG A 135 26.67 -6.65 7.11
CA ARG A 135 25.84 -5.46 6.86
C ARG A 135 25.13 -4.98 8.13
N GLY A 136 24.73 -5.90 9.01
CA GLY A 136 24.16 -5.56 10.31
C GLY A 136 25.19 -4.92 11.26
N GLU A 137 26.46 -5.30 11.19
CA GLU A 137 27.52 -4.64 11.97
C GLU A 137 27.75 -3.19 11.53
N GLU A 138 27.62 -2.90 10.23
CA GLU A 138 27.71 -1.55 9.68
C GLU A 138 26.47 -0.69 10.01
N HIS A 139 25.30 -1.32 10.06
CA HIS A 139 23.99 -0.69 10.23
C HIS A 139 23.18 -1.40 11.33
N PRO A 140 23.26 -0.94 12.60
CA PRO A 140 22.61 -1.58 13.73
C PRO A 140 21.08 -1.72 13.58
N GLU A 141 20.43 -0.86 12.80
CA GLU A 141 19.01 -0.96 12.47
C GLU A 141 18.64 -2.27 11.76
N PHE A 142 19.57 -2.87 10.99
CA PHE A 142 19.38 -4.14 10.31
C PHE A 142 19.53 -5.34 11.24
N LEU A 143 20.23 -5.20 12.36
CA LEU A 143 20.40 -6.29 13.33
C LEU A 143 19.08 -6.68 13.97
N GLU A 144 18.26 -5.70 14.38
CA GLU A 144 16.95 -5.97 14.97
C GLU A 144 16.05 -6.76 14.00
N GLU A 145 16.07 -6.36 12.73
CA GLU A 145 15.33 -7.03 11.66
C GLU A 145 15.87 -8.42 11.30
N LEU A 146 17.19 -8.58 11.32
CA LEU A 146 17.86 -9.87 11.12
C LEU A 146 17.55 -10.82 12.26
N GLU A 147 17.69 -10.39 13.51
CA GLU A 147 17.34 -11.17 14.71
C GLU A 147 15.87 -11.62 14.65
N ARG A 148 14.97 -10.72 14.26
CA ARG A 148 13.56 -11.04 14.08
C ARG A 148 13.37 -12.13 13.02
N THR A 149 14.08 -12.06 11.90
CA THR A 149 14.00 -13.08 10.84
C THR A 149 14.58 -14.42 11.30
N MET A 150 15.73 -14.39 11.98
CA MET A 150 16.41 -15.58 12.51
C MET A 150 15.60 -16.27 13.61
N ALA A 151 14.74 -15.54 14.33
CA ALA A 151 13.82 -16.14 15.29
C ALA A 151 12.89 -17.19 14.63
N LEU A 152 12.62 -17.13 13.32
CA LEU A 152 11.87 -18.16 12.60
C LEU A 152 12.56 -19.54 12.65
N LEU A 153 13.90 -19.58 12.76
CA LEU A 153 14.68 -20.82 12.86
C LEU A 153 14.65 -21.46 14.25
N ALA A 154 14.27 -20.70 15.29
CA ALA A 154 14.26 -21.16 16.68
C ALA A 154 13.04 -22.01 17.04
N PHE A 155 12.02 -22.04 16.18
CA PHE A 155 10.78 -22.80 16.39
C PHE A 155 10.71 -23.99 15.43
N GLN A 156 10.16 -25.11 15.91
CA GLN A 156 9.99 -26.33 15.09
C GLN A 156 9.00 -26.11 13.96
N ASP A 157 7.90 -25.41 14.26
CA ASP A 157 6.94 -24.93 13.27
C ASP A 157 7.01 -23.41 13.21
N SER A 158 7.26 -22.88 12.03
CA SER A 158 7.48 -21.44 11.81
C SER A 158 6.22 -20.59 12.02
N ILE A 159 5.05 -21.23 12.07
CA ILE A 159 3.74 -20.63 12.40
C ILE A 159 3.60 -20.35 13.90
N ASP A 160 4.28 -21.13 14.76
CA ASP A 160 4.26 -20.92 16.21
C ASP A 160 5.19 -19.77 16.63
N SER A 161 5.95 -19.24 15.68
CA SER A 161 6.84 -18.12 15.91
C SER A 161 6.06 -16.84 16.20
N PRO A 162 6.47 -16.01 17.17
CA PRO A 162 5.88 -14.69 17.40
C PRO A 162 6.05 -13.75 16.20
N VAL A 163 6.90 -14.12 15.23
CA VAL A 163 7.21 -13.36 14.02
C VAL A 163 6.70 -14.06 12.75
N GLN A 164 5.70 -14.94 12.88
CA GLN A 164 5.06 -15.63 11.75
C GLN A 164 4.51 -14.67 10.67
N ASP A 165 4.30 -13.40 11.03
CA ASP A 165 3.83 -12.36 10.11
C ASP A 165 4.79 -12.14 8.93
N LEU A 166 6.09 -12.40 9.12
CA LEU A 166 7.10 -12.41 8.05
C LEU A 166 6.80 -13.45 6.97
N LEU A 167 6.09 -14.53 7.31
CA LEU A 167 5.74 -15.58 6.36
C LEU A 167 4.45 -15.29 5.59
N HIS A 168 3.70 -14.25 5.93
CA HIS A 168 2.48 -13.92 5.23
C HIS A 168 2.75 -13.31 3.83
N PRO A 169 1.81 -13.45 2.89
CA PRO A 169 1.89 -12.79 1.58
C PRO A 169 2.08 -11.26 1.67
N GLY A 170 1.61 -10.65 2.77
CA GLY A 170 1.78 -9.22 3.03
C GLY A 170 3.25 -8.78 3.09
N GLN A 171 4.16 -9.63 3.57
CA GLN A 171 5.59 -9.32 3.61
C GLN A 171 6.17 -9.24 2.19
N ARG A 172 5.88 -10.22 1.32
CA ARG A 172 6.24 -10.17 -0.11
C ARG A 172 5.67 -8.93 -0.79
N GLN A 173 4.42 -8.57 -0.48
CA GLN A 173 3.78 -7.38 -1.03
C GLN A 173 4.47 -6.09 -0.58
N LYS A 174 4.91 -5.99 0.68
CA LYS A 174 5.68 -4.85 1.19
C LYS A 174 6.98 -4.68 0.41
N THR A 175 7.82 -5.71 0.33
CA THR A 175 9.09 -5.68 -0.41
C THR A 175 8.89 -5.35 -1.89
N ALA A 176 7.88 -5.94 -2.53
CA ALA A 176 7.55 -5.62 -3.92
C ALA A 176 7.12 -4.17 -4.12
N SER A 177 6.43 -3.57 -3.14
CA SER A 177 5.96 -2.18 -3.20
C SER A 177 7.13 -1.20 -3.02
N GLU A 178 8.05 -1.49 -2.10
CA GLU A 178 9.27 -0.70 -1.90
C GLU A 178 10.17 -0.73 -3.13
N LEU A 179 10.35 -1.91 -3.75
CA LEU A 179 11.11 -2.05 -4.98
C LEU A 179 10.46 -1.30 -6.15
N ASN A 180 9.15 -1.43 -6.33
CA ASN A 180 8.41 -0.68 -7.35
C ASN A 180 8.56 0.84 -7.17
N ALA A 181 8.46 1.33 -5.93
CA ALA A 181 8.66 2.74 -5.63
C ALA A 181 10.07 3.21 -5.99
N ALA A 182 11.11 2.41 -5.73
CA ALA A 182 12.48 2.74 -6.09
C ALA A 182 12.71 2.78 -7.60
N ILE A 183 12.13 1.84 -8.35
CA ILE A 183 12.17 1.85 -9.82
C ILE A 183 11.46 3.08 -10.38
N LEU A 184 10.27 3.43 -9.86
CA LEU A 184 9.55 4.63 -10.26
C LEU A 184 10.37 5.90 -10.00
N MET A 185 11.00 6.01 -8.83
CA MET A 185 11.86 7.15 -8.50
C MET A 185 13.07 7.27 -9.42
N SER A 186 13.73 6.15 -9.75
CA SER A 186 14.90 6.18 -10.67
C SER A 186 14.50 6.58 -12.09
N GLN A 187 13.27 6.27 -12.51
CA GLN A 187 12.69 6.70 -13.78
C GLN A 187 12.07 8.12 -13.73
N SER A 188 12.25 8.87 -12.64
CA SER A 188 11.64 10.20 -12.41
C SER A 188 10.11 10.19 -12.51
N GLN A 189 9.48 9.08 -12.16
CA GLN A 189 8.04 8.90 -12.13
C GLN A 189 7.50 9.07 -10.71
N GLU A 190 6.21 9.39 -10.60
CA GLU A 190 5.53 9.46 -9.31
C GLU A 190 5.43 8.05 -8.70
N LYS A 191 5.97 7.86 -7.49
CA LYS A 191 5.99 6.57 -6.80
C LYS A 191 4.62 6.14 -6.24
N ASP A 192 3.78 7.12 -5.88
CA ASP A 192 2.51 6.88 -5.19
C ASP A 192 1.34 7.16 -6.14
N PRO A 193 0.39 6.23 -6.29
CA PRO A 193 -0.78 6.48 -7.12
C PRO A 193 -1.68 7.56 -6.50
N LYS A 194 -2.20 8.45 -7.34
CA LYS A 194 -3.03 9.59 -6.89
C LYS A 194 -4.34 9.15 -6.25
N LEU A 195 -4.92 8.04 -6.70
CA LEU A 195 -6.22 7.57 -6.24
C LEU A 195 -6.22 7.16 -4.75
N PRO A 196 -5.34 6.25 -4.28
CA PRO A 196 -5.20 5.98 -2.85
C PRO A 196 -4.90 7.22 -2.00
N ASN A 197 -4.11 8.17 -2.52
CA ASN A 197 -3.84 9.42 -1.81
C ASN A 197 -5.10 10.28 -1.63
N LEU A 198 -5.96 10.35 -2.65
CA LEU A 198 -7.27 11.02 -2.54
C LEU A 198 -8.18 10.33 -1.51
N LEU A 199 -8.17 9.00 -1.46
CA LEU A 199 -8.94 8.23 -0.46
C LEU A 199 -8.44 8.49 0.96
N LYS A 200 -7.12 8.52 1.17
CA LYS A 200 -6.51 8.89 2.46
C LYS A 200 -6.88 10.30 2.87
N MET A 201 -6.84 11.26 1.95
CA MET A 201 -7.25 12.65 2.21
C MET A 201 -8.74 12.75 2.54
N LEU A 202 -9.60 11.95 1.89
CA LEU A 202 -11.02 11.87 2.23
C LEU A 202 -11.22 11.31 3.63
N ALA A 203 -10.54 10.21 3.99
CA ALA A 203 -10.63 9.61 5.32
C ALA A 203 -10.22 10.61 6.41
N TRP A 204 -9.07 11.25 6.22
CA TRP A 204 -8.59 12.31 7.10
C TRP A 204 -9.57 13.49 7.19
N SER A 205 -10.14 13.92 6.06
CA SER A 205 -11.11 15.02 6.05
C SER A 205 -12.36 14.65 6.86
N GLN A 206 -12.83 13.40 6.78
CA GLN A 206 -13.95 12.94 7.60
C GLN A 206 -13.61 12.95 9.09
N GLU A 207 -12.43 12.50 9.49
CA GLU A 207 -11.97 12.57 10.89
C GLU A 207 -11.92 14.02 11.41
N GLN A 208 -11.45 14.97 10.60
CA GLN A 208 -11.43 16.39 10.98
C GLN A 208 -12.84 17.00 11.09
N LEU A 209 -13.80 16.50 10.30
CA LEU A 209 -15.19 16.96 10.34
C LEU A 209 -15.95 16.34 11.53
N ASP A 210 -15.62 15.11 11.93
CA ASP A 210 -16.26 14.41 13.05
C ASP A 210 -16.14 15.20 14.37
N GLU A 211 -15.09 16.01 14.55
CA GLU A 211 -14.93 16.89 15.72
C GLU A 211 -15.88 18.12 15.69
N ARG A 212 -16.32 18.55 14.50
CA ARG A 212 -16.94 19.86 14.29
C ARG A 212 -18.40 19.80 13.87
N MET A 213 -18.83 18.70 13.26
CA MET A 213 -20.14 18.59 12.64
C MET A 213 -20.66 17.16 12.62
N THR A 214 -21.98 17.05 12.53
CA THR A 214 -22.70 15.82 12.20
C THR A 214 -23.10 15.90 10.74
N TYR A 215 -22.69 14.91 9.94
CA TYR A 215 -22.85 14.93 8.49
C TYR A 215 -22.86 13.50 7.93
N PRO A 216 -23.33 13.30 6.69
CA PRO A 216 -23.26 12.00 6.03
C PRO A 216 -21.82 11.68 5.64
N LYS A 217 -21.28 10.57 6.16
CA LYS A 217 -19.92 10.11 5.88
C LYS A 217 -19.93 8.78 5.14
N ILE A 218 -18.87 8.53 4.40
CA ILE A 218 -18.61 7.25 3.72
C ILE A 218 -17.88 6.35 4.69
N GLU A 219 -18.51 5.22 5.02
CA GLU A 219 -17.91 4.17 5.86
C GLU A 219 -17.50 2.96 5.03
N ASN A 220 -18.29 2.63 4.01
CA ASN A 220 -17.97 1.59 3.05
C ASN A 220 -17.44 2.21 1.77
N TRP A 221 -16.12 2.14 1.58
CA TRP A 221 -15.42 2.69 0.41
C TRP A 221 -15.76 2.01 -0.92
N VAL A 222 -16.28 0.78 -0.88
CA VAL A 222 -16.66 0.02 -2.08
C VAL A 222 -18.06 0.41 -2.54
N LYS A 223 -19.00 0.53 -1.61
CA LYS A 223 -20.38 0.95 -1.93
C LYS A 223 -20.51 2.47 -2.05
N ALA A 224 -19.62 3.21 -1.39
CA ALA A 224 -19.64 4.66 -1.25
C ALA A 224 -20.96 5.21 -0.67
N ASP A 225 -21.64 4.40 0.14
CA ASP A 225 -22.89 4.79 0.78
C ASP A 225 -22.65 5.87 1.85
N LEU A 226 -23.49 6.90 1.82
CA LEU A 226 -23.49 7.97 2.83
C LEU A 226 -24.33 7.54 4.03
N VAL A 227 -23.70 7.48 5.20
CA VAL A 227 -24.32 7.14 6.48
C VAL A 227 -24.25 8.35 7.40
N VAL A 228 -25.38 8.71 8.01
CA VAL A 228 -25.42 9.72 9.08
C VAL A 228 -25.47 9.00 10.42
N ARG A 229 -24.54 9.31 11.33
CA ARG A 229 -24.56 8.78 12.70
C ARG A 229 -24.90 9.87 13.72
N ASP A 230 -25.63 9.49 14.77
CA ASP A 230 -25.88 10.34 15.92
C ASP A 230 -24.66 10.45 16.86
N GLU A 231 -24.77 11.24 17.92
CA GLU A 231 -23.69 11.41 18.93
C GLU A 231 -23.34 10.12 19.69
N ASN A 232 -24.21 9.12 19.64
CA ASN A 232 -24.02 7.80 20.26
C ASN A 232 -23.51 6.75 19.27
N GLY A 233 -23.29 7.12 18.00
CA GLY A 233 -22.82 6.23 16.95
C GLY A 233 -23.91 5.41 16.27
N ASN A 234 -25.20 5.66 16.52
CA ASN A 234 -26.30 4.96 15.85
C ASN A 234 -26.53 5.52 14.45
N SER A 235 -26.83 4.65 13.49
CA SER A 235 -27.25 5.06 12.14
C SER A 235 -28.62 5.73 12.20
N LEU A 236 -28.74 6.94 11.68
CA LEU A 236 -30.01 7.67 11.57
C LEU A 236 -30.83 7.27 10.33
N ASP A 237 -30.25 6.44 9.44
CA ASP A 237 -30.87 6.03 8.17
C ASP A 237 -31.59 4.67 8.25
N GLU A 238 -31.51 3.93 9.37
CA GLU A 238 -32.12 2.58 9.48
C GLU A 238 -33.64 2.56 9.77
N ASP A 239 -34.25 3.69 10.16
CA ASP A 239 -35.65 3.74 10.58
C ASP A 239 -36.69 3.96 9.45
N VAL A 240 -36.28 4.08 8.17
CA VAL A 240 -37.21 4.36 7.05
C VAL A 240 -37.62 3.11 6.26
N ALA A 241 -37.04 1.94 6.54
CA ALA A 241 -37.36 0.70 5.81
C ALA A 241 -38.48 -0.17 6.45
N MET A 242 -39.07 0.26 7.57
CA MET A 242 -40.24 -0.42 8.16
C MET A 242 -41.39 0.56 8.42
N SER A 243 -42.12 0.94 7.37
CA SER A 243 -43.50 1.44 7.47
C SER A 243 -44.29 1.11 6.21
#